data_AF-A0A1I4E527-F1
#
_entry.id   AF-A0A1I4E527-F1
#
_cell.length_a   1.000
_cell.length_b   1.000
_cell.length_c   1.000
_cell.angle_alpha   90.00
_cell.angle_beta   90.00
_cell.angle_gamma   90.00
#
_symmetry.space_group_name_H-M   'P 1'
#
loop_
_entity.id
_entity.type
_entity.pdbx_description
1 polymer ?
#
loop_
_entity_poly.entity_id
_entity_poly.type
_entity_poly.pdbx_seq_one_letter_code
_entity_poly.pdbx_strand_id
1 'polypeptide(L)'
;MADEVNKYIEKRYERWLDYSKYHCSCAGIEDEATDVLNEVLCSLLQKPEKQLQSLYERKSGQYTELDYYILRMIKLNATSPTSPYQHKYRPLPVDANVDYSRLDVEDLSDEDYDQPADILKKTNTVREVLSRLNLSEKARKVFEWRFFLNEKFRDWPGPETEKELFDLYYKAEKLIKEKLNGKTLF
;
A
#
# COMPACT_ATOMS: atom_id res chain seq x y z
N MET A 1 5.71 6.11 -35.88
CA MET A 1 5.62 4.63 -35.74
C MET A 1 4.68 4.25 -34.61
N ALA A 2 4.96 4.63 -33.36
CA ALA A 2 3.96 4.58 -32.28
C ALA A 2 2.63 5.24 -32.69
N ASP A 3 2.70 6.38 -33.40
CA ASP A 3 1.51 7.08 -33.90
C ASP A 3 0.67 6.28 -34.90
N GLU A 4 1.26 5.37 -35.68
CA GLU A 4 0.49 4.58 -36.66
C GLU A 4 -0.27 3.46 -35.97
N VAL A 5 0.38 2.78 -35.02
CA VAL A 5 -0.26 1.76 -34.19
C VAL A 5 -1.35 2.38 -33.32
N ASN A 6 -1.10 3.56 -32.74
CA ASN A 6 -2.11 4.28 -31.96
C ASN A 6 -3.33 4.66 -32.80
N LYS A 7 -3.13 5.22 -34.01
CA LYS A 7 -4.24 5.50 -34.94
C LYS A 7 -4.99 4.24 -35.36
N TYR A 8 -4.29 3.12 -35.52
CA TYR A 8 -4.93 1.84 -35.83
C TYR A 8 -5.78 1.33 -34.66
N ILE A 9 -5.25 1.43 -33.44
CA ILE A 9 -5.95 1.10 -32.20
C ILE A 9 -7.22 1.95 -32.07
N GLU A 10 -7.12 3.27 -32.19
CA GLU A 10 -8.27 4.20 -32.13
C GLU A 10 -9.37 3.81 -33.13
N LYS A 11 -8.99 3.49 -34.37
CA LYS A 11 -9.94 3.08 -35.41
C LYS A 11 -10.63 1.75 -35.13
N ARG A 12 -9.94 0.81 -34.48
CA ARG A 12 -10.43 -0.56 -34.22
C ARG A 12 -11.03 -0.75 -32.83
N TYR A 13 -10.82 0.21 -31.93
CA TYR A 13 -11.16 0.11 -30.51
C TYR A 13 -12.59 -0.34 -30.27
N GLU A 14 -13.57 0.35 -30.84
CA GLU A 14 -15.00 0.04 -30.70
C GLU A 14 -15.31 -1.42 -31.07
N ARG A 15 -14.72 -1.91 -32.15
CA ARG A 15 -14.94 -3.28 -32.61
C ARG A 15 -14.30 -4.33 -31.69
N TRP A 16 -13.15 -4.02 -31.10
CA TRP A 16 -12.54 -4.88 -30.09
C TRP A 16 -13.32 -4.82 -28.77
N LEU A 17 -13.89 -3.67 -28.43
CA LEU A 17 -14.75 -3.50 -27.26
C LEU A 17 -16.03 -4.32 -27.39
N ASP A 18 -16.68 -4.33 -28.54
CA ASP A 18 -17.85 -5.20 -28.80
C ASP A 18 -17.50 -6.69 -28.62
N TYR A 19 -16.31 -7.09 -29.09
CA TYR A 19 -15.81 -8.45 -28.89
C TYR A 19 -15.53 -8.75 -27.41
N SER A 20 -14.99 -7.77 -26.68
CA SER A 20 -14.77 -7.87 -25.23
C SER A 20 -16.09 -8.04 -24.48
N LYS A 21 -17.08 -7.20 -24.76
CA LYS A 21 -18.44 -7.28 -24.19
C LYS A 21 -19.06 -8.64 -24.40
N TYR A 22 -18.98 -9.18 -25.61
CA TYR A 22 -19.52 -10.51 -25.93
C TYR A 22 -18.90 -11.61 -25.04
N HIS A 23 -17.56 -11.68 -24.95
CA HIS A 23 -16.90 -12.72 -24.15
C HIS A 23 -17.05 -12.51 -22.65
N CYS A 24 -17.07 -11.26 -22.19
CA CYS A 24 -17.27 -10.92 -20.79
C CYS A 24 -18.70 -11.25 -20.33
N SER A 25 -19.72 -10.97 -21.16
CA SER A 25 -21.10 -11.40 -20.91
C SER A 25 -21.21 -12.93 -20.84
N CYS A 26 -20.55 -13.65 -21.74
CA CYS A 26 -20.50 -15.12 -21.69
C CYS A 26 -19.81 -15.68 -20.43
N ALA A 27 -18.91 -14.91 -19.82
CA ALA A 27 -18.18 -15.27 -18.61
C ALA A 27 -18.84 -14.76 -17.32
N GLY A 28 -19.93 -14.00 -17.40
CA GLY A 28 -20.62 -13.43 -16.24
C GLY A 28 -19.93 -12.20 -15.62
N ILE A 29 -19.06 -11.53 -16.38
CA ILE A 29 -18.30 -10.33 -15.98
C ILE A 29 -18.56 -9.15 -16.93
N GLU A 30 -19.81 -8.94 -17.32
CA GLU A 30 -20.17 -7.96 -18.37
C GLU A 30 -19.67 -6.54 -18.08
N ASP A 31 -19.70 -6.12 -16.81
CA ASP A 31 -19.25 -4.80 -16.36
C ASP A 31 -17.73 -4.59 -16.50
N GLU A 32 -16.96 -5.68 -16.66
CA GLU A 32 -15.49 -5.66 -16.75
C GLU A 32 -14.98 -5.57 -18.20
N ALA A 33 -15.87 -5.53 -19.20
CA ALA A 33 -15.49 -5.61 -20.62
C ALA A 33 -14.49 -4.54 -21.07
N THR A 34 -14.64 -3.32 -20.57
CA THR A 34 -13.74 -2.19 -20.86
C THR A 34 -12.37 -2.41 -20.22
N ASP A 35 -12.34 -2.89 -18.98
CA ASP A 35 -11.11 -3.13 -18.24
C ASP A 35 -10.30 -4.28 -18.83
N VAL A 36 -10.98 -5.36 -19.26
CA VAL A 36 -10.35 -6.47 -19.97
C VAL A 36 -9.65 -5.97 -21.23
N LEU A 37 -10.32 -5.15 -22.05
CA LEU A 37 -9.73 -4.59 -23.27
C LEU A 37 -8.53 -3.68 -22.94
N ASN A 38 -8.69 -2.80 -21.96
CA ASN A 38 -7.64 -1.86 -21.57
C ASN A 38 -6.38 -2.59 -21.06
N GLU A 39 -6.53 -3.66 -20.25
CA GLU A 39 -5.39 -4.45 -19.79
C GLU A 39 -4.67 -5.14 -20.96
N VAL A 40 -5.42 -5.63 -21.97
CA VAL A 40 -4.83 -6.21 -23.19
C VAL A 40 -4.05 -5.15 -23.99
N LEU A 41 -4.61 -3.95 -24.16
CA LEU A 41 -3.93 -2.86 -24.87
C LEU A 41 -2.68 -2.38 -24.11
N CYS A 42 -2.76 -2.24 -22.79
CA CYS A 42 -1.60 -1.93 -21.95
C CYS A 42 -0.50 -2.97 -22.10
N SER A 43 -0.84 -4.27 -22.05
CA SER A 43 0.13 -5.35 -22.24
C SER A 43 0.74 -5.36 -23.65
N LEU A 44 -0.05 -4.99 -24.66
CA LEU A 44 0.42 -4.86 -26.04
C LEU A 44 1.42 -3.70 -26.18
N LEU A 45 1.09 -2.52 -25.65
CA LEU A 45 1.92 -1.31 -25.77
C LEU A 45 3.22 -1.37 -24.96
N GLN A 46 3.30 -2.25 -23.96
CA GLN A 46 4.54 -2.54 -23.22
C GLN A 46 5.53 -3.44 -24.00
N LYS A 47 5.13 -4.01 -25.15
CA LYS A 47 6.03 -4.85 -25.94
C LYS A 47 7.12 -4.03 -26.64
N PRO A 48 8.30 -4.63 -26.92
CA PRO A 48 9.34 -3.96 -27.70
C PRO A 48 8.83 -3.50 -29.06
N GLU A 49 9.22 -2.30 -29.50
CA GLU A 49 8.72 -1.67 -30.73
C GLU A 49 8.86 -2.56 -31.97
N LYS A 50 9.98 -3.31 -32.09
CA LYS A 50 10.21 -4.28 -33.18
C LYS A 50 9.16 -5.39 -33.26
N GLN A 51 8.65 -5.84 -32.11
CA GLN A 51 7.60 -6.87 -32.05
C GLN A 51 6.22 -6.26 -32.36
N LEU A 52 5.96 -5.05 -31.88
CA LEU A 52 4.71 -4.34 -32.18
C LEU A 52 4.59 -4.06 -33.69
N GLN A 53 5.69 -3.65 -34.31
CA GLN A 53 5.79 -3.40 -35.75
C GLN A 53 5.54 -4.68 -36.55
N SER A 54 6.16 -5.80 -36.18
CA SER A 54 5.96 -7.07 -36.90
C SER A 54 4.50 -7.56 -36.84
N LEU A 55 3.82 -7.34 -35.71
CA LEU A 55 2.39 -7.65 -35.55
C LEU A 55 1.49 -6.76 -36.40
N TYR A 56 1.85 -5.49 -36.56
CA TYR A 56 1.10 -4.53 -37.37
C TYR A 56 1.32 -4.73 -38.88
N GLU A 57 2.55 -5.02 -39.31
CA GLU A 57 2.92 -5.18 -40.72
C GLU A 57 2.37 -6.47 -41.34
N ARG A 58 2.23 -7.54 -40.55
CA ARG A 58 1.69 -8.81 -41.01
C ARG A 58 0.18 -8.73 -41.15
N LYS A 59 -0.26 -8.59 -42.40
CA LYS A 59 -1.67 -8.45 -42.77
C LYS A 59 -2.25 -9.77 -43.29
N SER A 60 -3.47 -10.06 -42.87
CA SER A 60 -4.33 -11.10 -43.42
C SER A 60 -5.64 -10.43 -43.87
N GLY A 61 -5.71 -10.07 -45.16
CA GLY A 61 -6.82 -9.30 -45.72
C GLY A 61 -6.94 -7.92 -45.06
N GLN A 62 -8.10 -7.64 -44.47
CA GLN A 62 -8.38 -6.37 -43.77
C GLN A 62 -7.85 -6.33 -42.32
N TYR A 63 -7.37 -7.45 -41.78
CA TYR A 63 -6.91 -7.57 -40.40
C TYR A 63 -5.39 -7.71 -40.34
N THR A 64 -4.84 -7.39 -39.18
CA THR A 64 -3.41 -7.50 -38.85
C THR A 64 -3.22 -8.62 -37.82
N GLU A 65 -2.00 -9.14 -37.68
CA GLU A 65 -1.67 -10.08 -36.61
C GLU A 65 -1.91 -9.45 -35.21
N LEU A 66 -1.82 -8.12 -35.12
CA LEU A 66 -2.23 -7.35 -33.96
C LEU A 66 -3.71 -7.56 -33.58
N ASP A 67 -4.64 -7.59 -34.56
CA ASP A 67 -6.05 -7.89 -34.30
C ASP A 67 -6.20 -9.30 -33.71
N TYR A 68 -5.54 -10.29 -34.30
CA TYR A 68 -5.61 -11.68 -33.80
C TYR A 68 -5.04 -11.80 -32.38
N TYR A 69 -3.94 -11.11 -32.09
CA TYR A 69 -3.38 -11.06 -30.75
C TYR A 69 -4.38 -10.50 -29.75
N ILE A 70 -4.98 -9.34 -30.04
CA ILE A 70 -5.94 -8.69 -29.14
C ILE A 70 -7.16 -9.58 -28.92
N LEU A 71 -7.79 -10.07 -30.00
CA LEU A 71 -8.97 -10.94 -29.89
C LEU A 71 -8.68 -12.21 -29.08
N ARG A 72 -7.51 -12.82 -29.29
CA ARG A 72 -7.09 -14.00 -28.51
C ARG A 72 -6.90 -13.65 -27.04
N MET A 73 -6.27 -12.52 -26.74
CA MET A 73 -6.00 -12.08 -25.37
C MET A 73 -7.28 -11.68 -24.63
N ILE A 74 -8.22 -11.01 -25.30
CA ILE A 74 -9.55 -10.72 -24.74
C ILE A 74 -10.25 -12.02 -24.35
N LYS A 75 -10.33 -12.99 -25.26
CA LYS A 75 -10.98 -14.28 -24.98
C LYS A 75 -10.29 -15.01 -23.82
N LEU A 76 -8.96 -15.00 -23.78
CA LEU A 76 -8.19 -15.63 -22.71
C LEU A 76 -8.48 -14.96 -21.35
N ASN A 77 -8.46 -13.63 -21.30
CA ASN A 77 -8.68 -12.86 -20.08
C ASN A 77 -10.11 -12.97 -19.56
N ALA A 78 -11.10 -13.06 -20.45
CA ALA A 78 -12.50 -13.24 -20.06
C ALA A 78 -12.78 -14.66 -19.55
N THR A 79 -12.24 -15.69 -20.21
CA THR A 79 -12.69 -17.09 -19.98
C THR A 79 -11.77 -17.93 -19.11
N SER A 80 -10.47 -17.60 -19.02
CA SER A 80 -9.53 -18.43 -18.27
C SER A 80 -9.36 -17.93 -16.83
N PRO A 81 -9.64 -18.78 -15.81
CA PRO A 81 -9.51 -18.40 -14.40
C PRO A 81 -8.06 -18.16 -13.96
N THR A 82 -7.09 -18.58 -14.78
CA THR A 82 -5.65 -18.37 -14.55
C THR A 82 -5.06 -17.31 -15.48
N SER A 83 -5.90 -16.55 -16.19
CA SER A 83 -5.43 -15.46 -17.03
C SER A 83 -4.84 -14.33 -16.19
N PRO A 84 -3.95 -13.49 -16.76
CA PRO A 84 -3.38 -12.34 -16.06
C PRO A 84 -4.45 -11.42 -15.47
N TYR A 85 -5.52 -11.17 -16.23
CA TYR A 85 -6.62 -10.32 -15.78
C TYR A 85 -7.36 -10.95 -14.59
N GLN A 86 -7.82 -12.20 -14.73
CA GLN A 86 -8.53 -12.91 -13.65
C GLN A 86 -7.66 -13.08 -12.40
N HIS A 87 -6.36 -13.34 -12.54
CA HIS A 87 -5.47 -13.44 -11.38
C HIS A 87 -5.33 -12.11 -10.62
N LYS A 88 -5.37 -10.97 -11.33
CA LYS A 88 -5.21 -9.63 -10.76
C LYS A 88 -6.49 -9.09 -10.14
N TYR A 89 -7.63 -9.37 -10.75
CA TYR A 89 -8.93 -8.81 -10.37
C TYR A 89 -9.90 -9.84 -9.80
N ARG A 90 -9.46 -11.08 -9.50
CA ARG A 90 -10.30 -12.10 -8.89
C ARG A 90 -11.00 -11.50 -7.65
N PRO A 91 -12.34 -11.47 -7.62
CA PRO A 91 -13.05 -11.02 -6.43
C PRO A 91 -12.67 -11.92 -5.26
N LEU A 92 -12.49 -11.33 -4.08
CA LEU A 92 -12.34 -12.12 -2.86
C LEU A 92 -13.53 -13.09 -2.77
N PRO A 93 -13.33 -14.33 -2.30
CA PRO A 93 -14.45 -15.23 -2.07
C PRO A 93 -15.40 -14.58 -1.07
N VAL A 94 -16.50 -14.03 -1.56
CA VAL A 94 -17.61 -13.54 -0.75
C VAL A 94 -18.45 -14.76 -0.41
N ASP A 95 -18.54 -15.09 0.87
CA ASP A 95 -19.48 -16.12 1.31
C ASP A 95 -20.90 -15.60 1.07
N ALA A 96 -21.58 -16.19 0.07
CA ALA A 96 -22.92 -15.81 -0.33
C ALA A 96 -23.98 -16.00 0.78
N ASN A 97 -23.62 -16.66 1.90
CA ASN A 97 -24.47 -16.80 3.07
C ASN A 97 -24.30 -15.68 4.11
N VAL A 98 -23.36 -14.75 3.90
CA VAL A 98 -23.13 -13.63 4.81
C VAL A 98 -24.12 -12.52 4.51
N ASP A 99 -25.21 -12.50 5.27
CA ASP A 99 -26.18 -11.40 5.27
C ASP A 99 -25.70 -10.31 6.22
N TYR A 100 -25.13 -9.23 5.66
CA TYR A 100 -24.67 -8.07 6.42
C TYR A 100 -25.81 -7.34 7.15
N SER A 101 -27.07 -7.52 6.75
CA SER A 101 -28.22 -6.94 7.47
C SER A 101 -28.56 -7.68 8.77
N ARG A 102 -28.00 -8.88 8.96
CA ARG A 102 -28.11 -9.69 10.19
C ARG A 102 -26.93 -9.54 11.13
N LEU A 103 -25.92 -8.75 10.75
CA LEU A 103 -24.82 -8.40 11.63
C LEU A 103 -25.37 -7.43 12.69
N ASP A 104 -25.62 -7.95 13.89
CA ASP A 104 -25.96 -7.18 15.07
C ASP A 104 -24.66 -6.57 15.62
N VAL A 105 -24.19 -5.53 14.94
CA VAL A 105 -23.04 -4.74 15.40
C VAL A 105 -23.59 -3.73 16.38
N GLU A 106 -23.13 -3.79 17.63
CA GLU A 106 -23.42 -2.75 18.60
C GLU A 106 -22.86 -1.42 18.07
N ASP A 107 -23.71 -0.40 17.95
CA ASP A 107 -23.29 0.98 17.77
C ASP A 107 -22.60 1.43 19.07
N LEU A 108 -21.34 1.02 19.22
CA LEU A 108 -20.46 1.58 20.22
C LEU A 108 -20.26 3.04 19.85
N SER A 109 -20.68 3.94 20.74
CA SER A 109 -20.27 5.34 20.62
C SER A 109 -18.75 5.35 20.64
N ASP A 110 -18.13 5.85 19.57
CA ASP A 110 -16.72 6.19 19.61
C ASP A 110 -16.56 7.18 20.78
N GLU A 111 -15.93 6.73 21.87
CA GLU A 111 -15.47 7.68 22.88
C GLU A 111 -14.46 8.57 22.16
N ASP A 112 -14.78 9.86 22.02
CA ASP A 112 -13.88 10.89 21.49
C ASP A 112 -12.67 11.06 22.42
N TYR A 113 -11.82 10.03 22.47
CA TYR A 113 -10.59 10.02 23.25
C TYR A 113 -9.53 10.75 22.43
N ASP A 114 -9.25 11.98 22.84
CA ASP A 114 -8.16 12.80 22.29
C ASP A 114 -6.80 12.22 22.72
N GLN A 115 -6.44 11.11 22.08
CA GLN A 115 -5.16 10.42 22.27
C GLN A 115 -3.96 11.37 22.10
N PRO A 116 -3.93 12.29 21.11
CA PRO A 116 -2.87 13.30 21.00
C PRO A 116 -2.73 14.18 22.25
N ALA A 117 -3.84 14.72 22.79
CA ALA A 117 -3.80 15.56 23.99
C ALA A 117 -3.27 14.79 25.21
N ASP A 118 -3.68 13.53 25.35
CA ASP A 118 -3.23 12.67 26.44
C ASP A 118 -1.75 12.30 26.35
N ILE A 119 -1.25 12.03 25.14
CA ILE A 119 0.18 11.81 24.90
C ILE A 119 0.97 13.07 25.24
N LEU A 120 0.50 14.25 24.84
CA LEU A 120 1.16 15.52 25.12
C LEU A 120 1.24 15.80 26.63
N LYS A 121 0.14 15.57 27.36
CA LYS A 121 0.08 15.73 28.82
C LYS A 121 1.05 14.79 29.53
N LYS A 122 1.09 13.51 29.13
CA LYS A 122 2.04 12.51 29.68
C LYS A 122 3.49 12.90 29.37
N THR A 123 3.76 13.35 28.15
CA THR A 123 5.11 13.80 27.70
C THR A 123 5.60 14.99 28.53
N ASN A 124 4.73 15.97 28.77
CA ASN A 124 5.07 17.14 29.60
C ASN A 124 5.32 16.77 31.06
N THR A 125 4.58 15.80 31.60
CA THR A 125 4.82 15.28 32.96
C THR A 125 6.23 14.66 33.06
N VAL A 126 6.65 13.88 32.06
CA VAL A 126 8.01 13.31 32.00
C VAL A 126 9.07 14.42 31.93
N ARG A 127 8.85 15.47 31.12
CA ARG A 127 9.76 16.64 31.05
C ARG A 127 9.91 17.34 32.39
N GLU A 128 8.80 17.57 33.09
CA GLU A 128 8.80 18.23 34.40
C GLU A 128 9.60 17.40 35.42
N VAL A 129 9.38 16.08 35.46
CA VAL A 129 10.14 15.17 36.33
C VAL A 129 11.62 15.17 35.98
N LEU A 130 11.97 15.08 34.69
CA LEU A 130 13.35 15.10 34.23
C LEU A 130 14.07 16.40 34.62
N SER A 131 13.37 17.54 34.58
CA SER A 131 13.92 18.85 34.96
C SER A 131 14.21 18.97 36.46
N ARG A 132 13.39 18.32 37.30
CA ARG A 132 13.51 18.31 38.77
C ARG A 132 14.51 17.27 39.28
N LEU A 133 14.82 16.25 38.49
CA LEU A 133 15.79 15.23 38.87
C LEU A 133 17.22 15.76 38.75
N ASN A 134 18.01 15.55 39.81
CA ASN A 134 19.44 15.82 39.84
C ASN A 134 20.21 14.72 39.10
N LEU A 135 20.05 14.69 37.78
CA LEU A 135 20.83 13.82 36.89
C LEU A 135 22.08 14.56 36.40
N SER A 136 23.13 13.79 36.08
CA SER A 136 24.27 14.34 35.36
C SER A 136 23.82 14.89 33.99
N GLU A 137 24.46 15.96 33.52
CA GLU A 137 24.13 16.58 32.23
C GLU A 137 24.17 15.56 31.08
N LYS A 138 25.11 14.61 31.16
CA LYS A 138 25.23 13.49 30.22
C LYS A 138 24.01 12.56 30.24
N ALA A 139 23.59 12.10 31.42
CA ALA A 139 22.44 11.20 31.55
C ALA A 139 21.15 11.86 31.06
N ARG A 140 21.00 13.17 31.28
CA ARG A 140 19.86 13.96 30.77
C ARG A 140 19.85 13.98 29.24
N LYS A 141 20.97 14.33 28.59
CA LYS A 141 21.07 14.39 27.13
C LYS A 141 20.83 13.01 26.47
N VAL A 142 21.34 11.94 27.07
CA VAL A 142 21.12 10.56 26.57
C VAL A 142 19.64 10.17 26.67
N PHE A 143 18.98 10.52 27.78
CA PHE A 143 17.55 10.28 27.93
C PHE A 143 16.73 11.09 26.92
N GLU A 144 17.03 12.37 26.73
CA GLU A 144 16.33 13.23 25.77
C GLU A 144 16.48 12.74 24.33
N TRP A 145 17.69 12.34 23.95
CA TRP A 145 18.00 11.80 22.63
C TRP A 145 17.19 10.56 22.29
N ARG A 146 17.08 9.63 23.24
CA ARG A 146 16.35 8.39 23.02
C ARG A 146 14.83 8.55 23.17
N PHE A 147 14.38 9.29 24.19
CA PHE A 147 12.97 9.35 24.58
C PHE A 147 12.19 10.44 23.83
N PHE A 148 12.74 11.65 23.68
CA PHE A 148 12.02 12.76 23.03
C PHE A 148 12.37 12.90 21.54
N LEU A 149 13.62 12.69 21.15
CA LEU A 149 14.04 12.77 19.75
C LEU A 149 13.84 11.44 19.01
N ASN A 150 13.62 10.34 19.74
CA ASN A 150 13.44 8.98 19.21
C ASN A 150 14.61 8.50 18.32
N GLU A 151 15.81 9.06 18.55
CA GLU A 151 17.00 8.71 17.79
C GLU A 151 17.58 7.38 18.30
N LYS A 152 18.42 6.75 17.47
CA LYS A 152 19.13 5.52 17.84
C LYS A 152 20.41 5.86 18.59
N PHE A 153 20.83 4.97 19.48
CA PHE A 153 22.12 5.12 20.19
C PHE A 153 23.34 4.98 19.28
N ARG A 154 23.18 4.35 18.12
CA ARG A 154 24.24 4.24 17.10
C ARG A 154 24.60 5.59 16.46
N ASP A 155 23.62 6.49 16.41
CA ASP A 155 23.77 7.82 15.82
C ASP A 155 24.13 8.87 16.88
N TRP A 156 24.48 8.42 18.10
CA TRP A 156 24.88 9.29 19.19
C TRP A 156 26.21 9.98 18.87
N PRO A 157 26.30 11.33 18.95
CA PRO A 157 27.49 12.08 18.55
C PRO A 157 28.63 12.06 19.59
N GLY A 158 28.42 11.46 20.77
CA GLY A 158 29.40 11.43 21.85
C GLY A 158 30.37 10.24 21.80
N PRO A 159 31.47 10.28 22.57
CA PRO A 159 32.49 9.24 22.59
C PRO A 159 32.07 7.97 23.35
N GLU A 160 30.89 7.95 23.96
CA GLU A 160 30.39 6.84 24.77
C GLU A 160 30.07 5.60 23.94
N THR A 161 30.30 4.43 24.53
CA THR A 161 29.93 3.16 23.90
C THR A 161 28.41 2.92 23.98
N GLU A 162 27.86 2.16 23.03
CA GLU A 162 26.42 1.84 23.00
C GLU A 162 25.93 1.22 24.33
N LYS A 163 26.76 0.38 24.96
CA LYS A 163 26.45 -0.23 26.26
C LYS A 163 26.33 0.81 27.39
N GLU A 164 27.24 1.79 27.44
CA GLU A 164 27.18 2.87 28.42
C GLU A 164 25.95 3.76 28.22
N LEU A 165 25.56 4.01 26.97
CA LEU A 165 24.35 4.76 26.63
C LEU A 165 23.08 4.05 27.11
N PHE A 166 22.99 2.73 26.89
CA PHE A 166 21.89 1.92 27.42
C PHE A 166 21.86 1.95 28.96
N ASP A 167 23.01 1.75 29.61
CA ASP A 167 23.09 1.76 31.08
C ASP A 167 22.68 3.11 31.67
N LEU A 168 23.12 4.22 31.06
CA LEU A 168 22.72 5.57 31.48
C LEU A 168 21.23 5.83 31.25
N TYR A 169 20.71 5.40 30.10
CA TYR A 169 19.29 5.53 29.75
C TYR A 169 18.40 4.79 30.74
N TYR A 170 18.65 3.50 30.98
CA TYR A 170 17.81 2.70 31.89
C TYR A 170 17.92 3.16 33.34
N LYS A 171 19.08 3.67 33.78
CA LYS A 171 19.23 4.30 35.10
C LYS A 171 18.37 5.56 35.22
N ALA A 172 18.41 6.44 34.22
CA ALA A 172 17.58 7.64 34.20
C ALA A 172 16.08 7.30 34.13
N GLU A 173 15.70 6.36 33.27
CA GLU A 173 14.31 5.88 33.14
C GLU A 173 13.78 5.30 34.45
N LYS A 174 14.59 4.50 35.15
CA LYS A 174 14.22 3.93 36.45
C LYS A 174 13.94 5.03 37.48
N LEU A 175 14.81 6.05 37.57
CA LEU A 175 14.62 7.17 38.49
C LEU A 175 13.37 8.00 38.17
N ILE A 176 13.10 8.22 36.88
CA ILE A 176 11.88 8.91 36.41
C ILE A 176 10.63 8.10 36.79
N LYS A 177 10.65 6.79 36.56
CA LYS A 177 9.55 5.88 36.96
C LYS A 177 9.33 5.86 38.47
N GLU A 178 10.39 5.87 39.26
CA GLU A 178 10.29 5.91 40.72
C GLU A 178 9.67 7.22 41.21
N LYS A 179 10.04 8.35 40.59
CA LYS A 179 9.48 9.68 40.91
C LYS A 179 8.00 9.79 40.48
N LEU A 180 7.65 9.29 39.30
CA LEU A 180 6.26 9.27 38.79
C LEU A 180 5.33 8.39 39.64
N ASN A 181 5.84 7.26 40.14
CA ASN A 181 5.08 6.36 41.00
C ASN A 181 5.03 6.81 42.48
N GLY A 182 5.57 7.98 42.82
CA GLY A 182 5.62 8.50 44.19
C GLY A 182 6.46 7.65 45.16
N LYS A 183 7.36 6.80 44.66
CA LYS A 183 8.16 5.89 45.49
C LYS A 183 9.47 6.50 46.02
N THR A 184 9.87 7.68 45.54
CA THR A 184 11.05 8.42 46.02
C THR A 184 10.67 9.80 46.57
N LEU A 185 10.48 9.84 47.90
CA LEU A 185 10.70 11.04 48.71
C LEU A 185 12.21 11.29 48.76
N PHE A 186 12.60 12.56 48.65
CA PHE A 186 13.96 13.10 48.54
C PHE A 186 14.50 13.05 47.09
#